data_AF-M5K515-F1
#
_entry.id   AF-M5K515-F1
#
_cell.length_a   1.000
_cell.length_b   1.000
_cell.length_c   1.000
_cell.angle_alpha   90.00
_cell.angle_beta   90.00
_cell.angle_gamma   90.00
#
_symmetry.space_group_name_H-M   'P 1'
#
loop_
_entity.id
_entity.type
_entity.pdbx_description
1 polymer ?
#
loop_
_entity_poly.entity_id
_entity_poly.type
_entity_poly.pdbx_seq_one_letter_code
_entity_poly.pdbx_strand_id
1 'polypeptide(L)'
;MRAIGINLDEILAGAMGRGDDNERNKALPIPEAQIATLKEVCERYTAGCPFKVGDIVTPRKGSIYRGRGVPHIVLEVPAEPHFHFDHDDASRPAYGARLDVRCACFVDNETTLLFWMESHWLEPWDEATANAK
;
A
#
# COMPACT_ATOMS: atom_id res chain seq x y z
N MET A 1 37.65 9.62 -30.04
CA MET A 1 36.32 9.78 -29.42
C MET A 1 35.58 8.45 -29.54
N ARG A 2 35.27 7.79 -28.42
CA ARG A 2 34.42 6.58 -28.38
C ARG A 2 33.02 7.02 -27.97
N ALA A 3 32.02 6.74 -28.81
CA ALA A 3 30.63 6.93 -28.44
C ALA A 3 30.24 5.85 -27.40
N ILE A 4 29.74 6.28 -26.24
CA ILE A 4 29.10 5.40 -25.27
C ILE A 4 27.66 5.22 -25.78
N GLY A 5 27.38 4.08 -26.41
CA GLY A 5 26.02 3.71 -26.77
C GLY A 5 25.26 3.38 -25.49
N ILE A 6 24.44 4.30 -25.02
CA ILE A 6 23.49 4.03 -23.93
C ILE A 6 22.39 3.17 -24.53
N ASN A 7 22.32 1.90 -24.13
CA ASN A 7 21.24 1.02 -24.52
C ASN A 7 19.97 1.43 -23.75
N LEU A 8 19.02 2.04 -24.47
CA LEU A 8 17.78 2.53 -23.90
C LEU A 8 16.93 1.39 -23.29
N ASP A 9 17.11 0.16 -23.75
CA ASP A 9 16.35 -1.01 -23.27
C ASP A 9 16.73 -1.39 -21.83
N GLU A 10 17.99 -1.16 -21.42
CA GLU A 10 18.45 -1.42 -20.03
C GLU A 10 17.91 -0.38 -19.04
N ILE A 11 17.69 0.86 -19.49
CA ILE A 11 17.12 1.93 -18.65
C ILE A 11 15.61 1.73 -18.46
N LEU A 12 14.90 1.30 -19.50
CA LEU A 12 13.47 0.99 -19.41
C LEU A 12 13.18 -0.26 -18.58
N ALA A 13 14.06 -1.27 -18.61
CA ALA A 13 13.94 -2.47 -17.78
C ALA A 13 14.08 -2.18 -16.26
N GLY A 14 14.75 -1.10 -15.88
CA GLY A 14 14.87 -0.67 -14.47
C GLY A 14 13.69 0.14 -13.94
N ALA A 15 12.89 0.76 -14.80
CA ALA A 15 11.79 1.66 -14.40
C ALA A 15 10.43 0.95 -14.22
N MET A 16 10.27 -0.23 -14.82
CA MET A 16 9.07 -1.05 -14.66
C MET A 16 9.42 -2.27 -13.82
N GLY A 17 9.20 -2.16 -12.51
CA GLY A 17 9.41 -3.25 -11.57
C GLY A 17 8.88 -4.57 -12.13
N ARG A 18 9.80 -5.52 -12.33
CA ARG A 18 9.46 -6.93 -12.56
C ARG A 18 8.72 -7.44 -11.31
N GLY A 19 7.41 -7.25 -11.30
CA GLY A 19 6.53 -8.17 -10.60
C GLY A 19 6.71 -9.51 -11.29
N ASP A 20 7.09 -10.51 -10.50
CA ASP A 20 7.21 -11.90 -10.95
C ASP A 20 5.92 -12.29 -11.69
N ASP A 21 6.00 -12.47 -13.02
CA ASP A 21 4.84 -12.80 -13.88
C ASP A 21 4.19 -14.14 -13.47
N ASN A 22 4.85 -14.92 -12.61
CA ASN A 22 4.39 -16.19 -12.07
C ASN A 22 3.23 -16.06 -11.05
N GLU A 23 3.00 -14.86 -10.48
CA GLU A 23 1.90 -14.61 -9.52
C GLU A 23 0.53 -14.37 -10.20
N ARG A 24 0.51 -14.00 -11.50
CA ARG A 24 -0.71 -13.56 -12.22
C ARG A 24 -1.72 -14.66 -12.53
N ASN A 25 -1.37 -15.93 -12.30
CA ASN A 25 -2.20 -17.08 -12.69
C ASN A 25 -2.78 -17.86 -11.50
N LYS A 26 -2.97 -17.21 -10.35
CA LYS A 26 -3.73 -17.80 -9.24
C LYS A 26 -5.22 -17.62 -9.53
N ALA A 27 -5.95 -18.73 -9.58
CA ALA A 27 -7.41 -18.70 -9.69
C ALA A 27 -8.00 -17.88 -8.54
N LEU A 28 -9.00 -17.05 -8.84
CA LEU A 28 -9.72 -16.31 -7.81
C LEU A 28 -10.34 -17.30 -6.80
N PRO A 29 -10.48 -16.91 -5.51
CA PRO A 29 -11.22 -17.71 -4.54
C PRO A 29 -12.65 -17.99 -5.02
N ILE A 30 -13.31 -19.01 -4.47
CA ILE A 30 -14.74 -19.26 -4.74
C ILE A 30 -15.59 -18.03 -4.37
N PRO A 31 -16.75 -17.82 -5.02
CA PRO A 31 -17.57 -16.61 -4.81
C PRO A 31 -17.89 -16.32 -3.34
N GLU A 32 -18.14 -17.36 -2.53
CA GLU A 32 -18.44 -17.22 -1.10
C GLU A 32 -17.27 -16.62 -0.31
N ALA A 33 -16.04 -17.04 -0.64
CA ALA A 33 -14.82 -16.50 -0.04
C ALA A 33 -14.55 -15.06 -0.49
N GLN A 34 -14.87 -14.74 -1.75
CA GLN A 34 -14.80 -13.36 -2.25
C GLN A 34 -15.78 -12.46 -1.51
N ILE A 35 -17.04 -12.87 -1.36
CA ILE A 35 -18.08 -12.12 -0.64
C ILE A 35 -17.68 -11.90 0.82
N ALA A 36 -17.15 -12.92 1.50
CA ALA A 36 -16.66 -12.79 2.86
C ALA A 36 -15.55 -11.72 2.96
N THR A 37 -14.54 -11.81 2.08
CA THR A 37 -13.44 -10.84 2.01
C THR A 37 -13.95 -9.41 1.77
N LEU A 38 -14.90 -9.23 0.84
CA LEU A 38 -15.48 -7.92 0.52
C LEU A 38 -16.29 -7.34 1.69
N LYS A 39 -17.02 -8.18 2.43
CA LYS A 39 -17.74 -7.76 3.64
C LYS A 39 -16.78 -7.29 4.73
N GLU A 40 -15.68 -8.02 4.96
CA GLU A 40 -14.67 -7.61 5.92
C GLU A 40 -13.98 -6.29 5.53
N VAL A 41 -13.70 -6.08 4.23
CA VAL A 41 -13.17 -4.80 3.74
C VAL A 41 -14.18 -3.68 3.99
N CYS A 42 -15.47 -3.90 3.68
CA CYS A 42 -16.53 -2.92 3.92
C CYS A 42 -16.66 -2.57 5.42
N GLU A 43 -16.62 -3.56 6.30
CA GLU A 43 -16.67 -3.37 7.75
C GLU A 43 -15.48 -2.53 8.25
N ARG A 44 -14.25 -2.89 7.86
CA ARG A 44 -13.06 -2.09 8.22
C ARG A 44 -13.11 -0.68 7.67
N TYR A 45 -13.54 -0.53 6.42
CA TYR A 45 -13.66 0.78 5.79
C TYR A 45 -14.65 1.65 6.56
N THR A 46 -15.84 1.15 6.87
CA THR A 46 -16.88 1.95 7.55
C THR A 46 -16.59 2.21 9.03
N ALA A 47 -15.77 1.39 9.70
CA ALA A 47 -15.37 1.57 11.10
C ALA A 47 -14.50 2.83 11.38
N GLY A 48 -13.91 3.44 10.35
CA GLY A 48 -13.00 4.59 10.49
C GLY A 48 -11.56 4.18 10.84
N CYS A 49 -10.73 5.16 11.22
CA CYS A 49 -9.33 4.92 11.58
C CYS A 49 -9.20 4.49 13.06
N PRO A 50 -8.73 3.26 13.37
CA PRO A 50 -8.60 2.79 14.75
C PRO A 50 -7.26 3.17 15.39
N PHE A 51 -6.35 3.79 14.65
CA PHE A 51 -4.97 4.06 15.07
C PHE A 51 -4.81 5.46 15.63
N LYS A 52 -3.68 5.67 16.33
CA LYS A 52 -3.23 6.98 16.83
C LYS A 52 -1.76 7.20 16.51
N VAL A 53 -1.32 8.46 16.62
CA VAL A 53 0.09 8.84 16.46
C VAL A 53 0.98 8.01 17.37
N GLY A 54 2.05 7.46 16.80
CA GLY A 54 3.03 6.61 17.47
C GLY A 54 2.73 5.11 17.39
N ASP A 55 1.54 4.69 16.96
CA ASP A 55 1.27 3.26 16.74
C ASP A 55 2.18 2.70 15.64
N ILE A 56 2.65 1.47 15.82
CA ILE A 56 3.40 0.73 14.79
C ILE A 56 2.44 -0.19 14.06
N VAL A 57 2.39 -0.03 12.73
CA VAL A 57 1.45 -0.68 11.84
C VAL A 57 2.17 -1.28 10.63
N THR A 58 1.46 -2.12 9.89
CA THR A 58 1.93 -2.68 8.62
C THR A 58 0.77 -2.79 7.64
N PRO A 59 1.02 -2.72 6.33
CA PRO A 59 0.05 -3.12 5.32
C PRO A 59 -0.48 -4.53 5.57
N ARG A 60 -1.81 -4.68 5.52
CA ARG A 60 -2.53 -5.95 5.57
C ARG A 60 -2.21 -6.81 4.36
N LYS A 61 -2.39 -8.12 4.52
CA LYS A 61 -2.43 -9.05 3.39
C LYS A 61 -3.52 -8.64 2.39
N GLY A 62 -3.17 -8.58 1.11
CA GLY A 62 -4.10 -8.20 0.04
C GLY A 62 -4.33 -6.70 -0.10
N SER A 63 -3.65 -5.86 0.70
CA SER A 63 -3.63 -4.41 0.46
C SER A 63 -2.86 -4.07 -0.81
N ILE A 64 -3.19 -2.91 -1.39
CA ILE A 64 -2.50 -2.34 -2.56
C ILE A 64 -1.12 -1.76 -2.20
N TYR A 65 -0.83 -1.61 -0.91
CA TYR A 65 0.42 -1.05 -0.42
C TYR A 65 1.53 -2.10 -0.38
N ARG A 66 2.72 -1.68 -0.80
CA ARG A 66 3.94 -2.49 -0.65
C ARG A 66 4.43 -2.45 0.80
N GLY A 67 5.32 -3.37 1.15
CA GLY A 67 5.97 -3.36 2.47
C GLY A 67 5.20 -4.11 3.56
N ARG A 68 4.38 -5.10 3.21
CA ARG A 68 3.77 -5.99 4.19
C ARG A 68 4.84 -6.66 5.07
N GLY A 69 4.62 -6.63 6.39
CA GLY A 69 5.54 -7.11 7.42
C GLY A 69 6.64 -6.10 7.78
N VAL A 70 6.77 -4.99 7.04
CA VAL A 70 7.72 -3.91 7.37
C VAL A 70 7.02 -2.92 8.31
N PRO A 71 7.65 -2.52 9.43
CA PRO A 71 7.03 -1.59 10.36
C PRO A 71 6.89 -0.19 9.76
N HIS A 72 5.71 0.38 9.94
CA HIS A 72 5.36 1.76 9.64
C HIS A 72 4.95 2.44 10.96
N ILE A 73 5.35 3.68 11.19
CA ILE A 73 4.90 4.46 12.35
C ILE A 73 3.84 5.46 11.92
N VAL A 74 2.75 5.55 12.67
CA VAL A 74 1.71 6.55 12.46
C VAL A 74 2.23 7.92 12.92
N LEU A 75 2.24 8.88 12.00
CA LEU A 75 2.67 10.26 12.24
C LEU A 75 1.50 11.21 12.47
N GLU A 76 0.37 10.96 11.80
CA GLU A 76 -0.77 11.86 11.79
C GLU A 76 -2.07 11.09 11.54
N VAL A 77 -3.13 11.46 12.26
CA VAL A 77 -4.51 11.03 12.01
C VAL A 77 -5.34 12.31 11.94
N PRO A 78 -5.66 12.81 10.74
CA PRO A 78 -6.38 14.07 10.59
C PRO A 78 -7.82 13.93 11.07
N ALA A 79 -8.39 15.03 11.57
CA ALA A 79 -9.78 15.05 12.03
C ALA A 79 -10.78 14.77 10.90
N GLU A 80 -10.43 15.18 9.68
CA GLU A 80 -11.15 14.86 8.45
C GLU A 80 -10.19 14.18 7.47
N PRO A 81 -10.55 13.05 6.84
CA PRO A 81 -9.69 12.41 5.87
C PRO A 81 -9.35 13.34 4.71
N HIS A 82 -8.14 13.21 4.18
CA HIS A 82 -7.77 13.90 2.95
C HIS A 82 -8.47 13.22 1.77
N PHE A 83 -9.48 13.90 1.23
CA PHE A 83 -10.12 13.51 -0.01
C PHE A 83 -9.66 14.47 -1.11
N HIS A 84 -8.72 14.04 -1.94
CA HIS A 84 -8.66 14.59 -3.29
C HIS A 84 -9.58 13.75 -4.15
N PHE A 85 -10.90 13.86 -3.88
CA PHE A 85 -11.94 13.29 -4.76
C PHE A 85 -12.00 14.15 -6.03
N ASP A 86 -10.95 14.05 -6.82
CA ASP A 86 -10.89 14.55 -8.17
C ASP A 86 -11.73 13.58 -9.01
N HIS A 87 -13.04 13.85 -9.08
CA HIS A 87 -13.97 13.05 -9.85
C HIS A 87 -13.67 13.08 -11.36
N ASP A 88 -12.75 13.95 -11.79
CA ASP A 88 -12.44 14.17 -13.19
C ASP A 88 -11.32 13.25 -13.71
N ASP A 89 -10.50 12.65 -12.82
CA ASP A 89 -9.34 11.85 -13.24
C ASP A 89 -9.11 10.57 -12.41
N ALA A 90 -9.65 9.47 -12.92
CA ALA A 90 -9.47 8.12 -12.37
C ALA A 90 -8.02 7.59 -12.46
N SER A 91 -7.09 8.30 -13.13
CA SER A 91 -5.68 7.92 -13.17
C SER A 91 -4.88 8.42 -11.97
N ARG A 92 -5.46 9.27 -11.11
CA ARG A 92 -4.79 9.78 -9.91
C ARG A 92 -4.87 8.78 -8.76
N PRO A 93 -3.77 8.53 -8.02
CA PRO A 93 -3.78 7.63 -6.86
C PRO A 93 -4.75 8.00 -5.73
N ALA A 94 -5.26 9.24 -5.72
CA ALA A 94 -6.23 9.72 -4.74
C ALA A 94 -7.70 9.57 -5.19
N TYR A 95 -7.94 9.13 -6.44
CA TYR A 95 -9.29 8.94 -6.96
C TYR A 95 -10.03 7.89 -6.14
N GLY A 96 -11.11 8.29 -5.46
CA GLY A 96 -11.95 7.39 -4.66
C GLY A 96 -11.35 6.91 -3.34
N ALA A 97 -10.21 7.46 -2.91
CA ALA A 97 -9.52 7.04 -1.68
C ALA A 97 -9.91 7.88 -0.46
N ARG A 98 -9.93 7.26 0.73
CA ARG A 98 -10.06 7.91 2.05
C ARG A 98 -8.71 7.91 2.77
N LEU A 99 -7.89 8.92 2.47
CA LEU A 99 -6.57 9.06 3.09
C LEU A 99 -6.70 9.63 4.51
N ASP A 100 -6.83 8.74 5.50
CA ASP A 100 -7.15 9.07 6.89
C ASP A 100 -6.02 8.78 7.88
N VAL A 101 -4.82 8.44 7.40
CA VAL A 101 -3.63 8.28 8.24
C VAL A 101 -2.34 8.56 7.47
N ARG A 102 -1.39 9.26 8.09
CA ARG A 102 -0.05 9.47 7.55
C ARG A 102 0.94 8.59 8.27
N CYS A 103 1.75 7.86 7.52
CA CYS A 103 2.75 6.97 8.07
C CYS A 103 4.15 7.33 7.56
N ALA A 104 5.17 6.96 8.34
CA ALA A 104 6.54 6.83 7.89
C ALA A 104 6.98 5.36 7.91
N CYS A 105 7.78 4.95 6.93
CA CYS A 105 8.46 3.67 6.96
C CYS A 105 9.82 3.75 6.30
N PHE A 106 10.64 2.72 6.54
CA PHE A 106 11.86 2.52 5.79
C PHE A 106 11.54 1.94 4.42
N VAL A 107 12.18 2.51 3.40
CA VAL A 107 12.31 1.94 2.07
C VAL A 107 13.75 1.51 1.83
N ASP A 108 14.02 0.87 0.70
CA ASP A 108 15.37 0.43 0.33
C ASP A 108 16.41 1.56 0.49
N ASN A 109 17.63 1.20 0.87
CA ASN A 109 18.75 2.12 1.18
C ASN A 109 18.54 3.00 2.43
N GLU A 110 17.92 2.44 3.48
CA GLU A 110 17.77 3.08 4.81
C GLU A 110 17.08 4.46 4.77
N THR A 111 16.37 4.76 3.68
CA THR A 111 15.68 6.03 3.51
C THR A 111 14.30 5.94 4.13
N THR A 112 13.88 7.00 4.81
CA THR A 112 12.51 7.10 5.33
C THR A 112 11.63 7.78 4.30
N LEU A 113 10.49 7.17 3.98
CA LEU A 113 9.46 7.77 3.14
C LEU A 113 8.22 8.07 3.99
N LEU A 114 7.55 9.19 3.69
CA LEU A 114 6.28 9.57 4.32
C LEU A 114 5.18 9.55 3.27
N PHE A 115 4.05 8.92 3.58
CA PHE A 115 2.91 8.87 2.67
C PHE A 115 1.60 8.79 3.43
N TRP A 116 0.57 9.31 2.78
CA TRP A 116 -0.82 9.17 3.21
C TRP A 116 -1.35 7.79 2.80
N MET A 117 -2.08 7.16 3.70
CA MET A 117 -2.66 5.83 3.53
C MET A 117 -4.11 5.80 3.98
N GLU A 118 -4.81 4.75 3.57
CA GLU A 118 -6.12 4.40 4.13
C GLU A 118 -5.93 3.39 5.27
N SER A 119 -6.36 3.78 6.47
CA SER A 119 -6.22 3.00 7.71
C SER A 119 -6.82 1.60 7.62
N HIS A 120 -7.87 1.38 6.84
CA HIS A 120 -8.52 0.08 6.69
C HIS A 120 -7.61 -0.99 6.03
N TRP A 121 -6.56 -0.55 5.33
CA TRP A 121 -5.52 -1.42 4.77
C TRP A 121 -4.37 -1.70 5.73
N LEU A 122 -4.39 -1.15 6.95
CA LEU A 122 -3.34 -1.32 7.94
C LEU A 122 -3.80 -2.26 9.06
N GLU A 123 -2.84 -2.98 9.62
CA GLU A 123 -2.98 -3.75 10.85
C GLU A 123 -1.83 -3.43 11.81
N PRO A 124 -2.01 -3.66 13.13
CA PRO A 124 -0.91 -3.55 14.08
C PRO A 124 0.28 -4.39 13.62
N TRP A 125 1.47 -3.83 13.74
CA TRP A 125 2.69 -4.59 13.49
C TRP A 125 3.10 -5.35 14.75
N ASP A 126 3.51 -6.59 14.56
CA ASP A 126 4.05 -7.49 15.58
C ASP A 126 5.03 -8.48 14.94
N GLU A 127 5.69 -9.30 15.76
CA GLU A 127 6.65 -10.30 15.26
C GLU A 127 6.00 -11.36 14.34
N ALA A 128 4.69 -11.61 14.50
CA ALA A 128 3.96 -12.56 13.68
C ALA A 128 3.75 -12.02 12.25
N THR A 129 3.37 -10.75 12.14
CA THR A 129 3.18 -10.04 10.86
C THR A 129 4.50 -9.78 10.14
N ALA A 130 5.60 -9.60 10.88
CA ALA A 130 6.94 -9.46 10.29
C ALA A 130 7.39 -10.67 9.46
N ASN A 131 7.01 -11.88 9.88
CA ASN A 131 7.43 -13.14 9.27
C ASN A 131 6.47 -13.65 8.19
N ALA A 132 5.34 -12.97 7.98
CA ALA A 132 4.24 -13.50 7.19
C ALA A 132 4.40 -13.35 5.66
N LYS A 133 5.61 -13.08 5.14
CA LYS A 133 5.90 -12.71 3.73
C LYS A 133 5.13 -13.53 2.72
#